data_AF-A0A2G7FYM5-F1
#
_entry.id   AF-A0A2G7FYM5-F1
#
_cell.length_a   1.000
_cell.length_b   1.000
_cell.length_c   1.000
_cell.angle_alpha   90.00
_cell.angle_beta   90.00
_cell.angle_gamma   90.00
#
_symmetry.space_group_name_H-M   'P 1'
#
loop_
_entity.id
_entity.type
_entity.pdbx_description
1 polymer ?
#
loop_
_entity_poly.entity_id
_entity_poly.type
_entity_poly.pdbx_seq_one_letter_code
_entity_poly.pdbx_strand_id
1 'polypeptide(L)'
;MAPSVADSTTTPVVPIVEGDVSAAKTQTLQREPLKLSGALDSFDSFDVTPVIGREFPSANLAEWLRAPNSDELLRDLAITISQRGVVFFRKQDGLDDDLQKELIQRLGLLAGKPSTSGLHVHPIHNAGREHNVKDNEISVITSKNHDQLYKGRLHPKKQSARREWHSDITFEPIPSDYTVLRLTELPKTGGDTLWASGYELYDRISKPYQRFLEGLTATYAQPGFNRVAKENDFEIFTGPRGAPENVGDKLEAIHPVIRTNPVTGWKSVFAVGVHVAKVNDLSEEESDHLLRWFVSLIVENHDLQVRLRWENPNDLAIWDNRSVYHAATYDYKEKGFGPRTGHRVVGLGERPYFDPKSTSRREALEAEAESS
;
A
#
# COMPACT_ATOMS: atom_id res chain seq x y z
N MET A 1 -23.24 -49.75 -32.24
CA MET A 1 -24.72 -49.81 -32.24
C MET A 1 -25.19 -49.71 -30.79
N ALA A 2 -26.24 -48.91 -30.59
CA ALA A 2 -26.97 -48.57 -29.36
C ALA A 2 -26.34 -47.45 -28.48
N PRO A 3 -27.16 -46.55 -27.89
CA PRO A 3 -27.65 -45.34 -28.56
C PRO A 3 -27.48 -44.03 -27.75
N SER A 4 -27.65 -42.91 -28.44
CA SER A 4 -27.79 -41.57 -27.88
C SER A 4 -29.16 -41.37 -27.23
N VAL A 5 -29.21 -40.60 -26.14
CA VAL A 5 -30.41 -39.87 -25.72
C VAL A 5 -30.03 -38.41 -25.65
N ALA A 6 -30.61 -37.63 -26.57
CA ALA A 6 -30.64 -36.19 -26.52
C ALA A 6 -31.67 -35.77 -25.47
N ASP A 7 -31.33 -34.81 -24.64
CA ASP A 7 -32.33 -34.06 -23.88
C ASP A 7 -32.08 -32.57 -24.07
N SER A 8 -33.02 -31.94 -24.75
CA SER A 8 -33.04 -30.52 -25.08
C SER A 8 -33.69 -29.75 -23.94
N THR A 9 -32.91 -28.95 -23.23
CA THR A 9 -33.44 -27.90 -22.37
C THR A 9 -32.77 -26.58 -22.72
N THR A 10 -33.43 -25.80 -23.57
CA THR A 10 -33.08 -24.42 -23.88
C THR A 10 -33.35 -23.55 -22.65
N THR A 11 -32.29 -23.13 -21.96
CA THR A 11 -32.35 -22.07 -20.94
C THR A 11 -32.33 -20.71 -21.65
N PRO A 12 -33.18 -19.73 -21.28
CA PRO A 12 -33.16 -18.42 -21.93
C PRO A 12 -31.86 -17.68 -21.62
N VAL A 13 -31.13 -17.33 -22.67
CA VAL A 13 -29.93 -16.49 -22.62
C VAL A 13 -30.37 -15.09 -22.19
N VAL A 14 -30.03 -14.71 -20.96
CA VAL A 14 -30.09 -13.32 -20.52
C VAL A 14 -28.97 -12.57 -21.24
N PRO A 15 -29.24 -11.45 -21.92
CA PRO A 15 -28.19 -10.71 -22.62
C PRO A 15 -27.18 -10.19 -21.60
N ILE A 16 -25.94 -10.66 -21.72
CA ILE A 16 -24.80 -10.08 -21.05
C ILE A 16 -24.67 -8.67 -21.63
N VAL A 17 -24.93 -7.66 -20.80
CA VAL A 17 -24.53 -6.30 -21.10
C VAL A 17 -23.01 -6.36 -21.23
N GLU A 18 -22.51 -6.23 -22.46
CA GLU A 18 -21.11 -6.00 -22.75
C GLU A 18 -20.73 -4.69 -22.06
N GLY A 19 -20.27 -4.80 -20.81
CA GLY A 19 -19.54 -3.75 -20.16
C GLY A 19 -18.28 -3.55 -20.98
N ASP A 20 -18.13 -2.36 -21.53
CA ASP A 20 -16.96 -1.89 -22.26
C ASP A 20 -15.70 -2.17 -21.41
N VAL A 21 -15.06 -3.32 -21.63
CA VAL A 21 -13.73 -3.64 -21.11
C VAL A 21 -12.77 -2.82 -21.94
N SER A 22 -12.77 -1.50 -21.71
CA SER A 22 -11.85 -0.62 -22.40
C SER A 22 -10.46 -1.06 -21.99
N ALA A 23 -9.73 -1.65 -22.94
CA ALA A 23 -8.30 -1.86 -22.88
C ALA A 23 -7.67 -0.64 -22.21
N ALA A 24 -6.81 -0.86 -21.21
CA ALA A 24 -6.13 0.19 -20.47
C ALA A 24 -5.63 1.26 -21.46
N LYS A 25 -6.36 2.38 -21.55
CA LYS A 25 -5.99 3.48 -22.44
C LYS A 25 -4.59 3.88 -22.01
N THR A 26 -3.65 3.82 -22.94
CA THR A 26 -2.27 4.25 -22.76
C THR A 26 -2.28 5.66 -22.16
N GLN A 27 -2.10 5.77 -20.84
CA GLN A 27 -2.00 7.06 -20.18
C GLN A 27 -0.53 7.43 -20.22
N THR A 28 -0.20 8.46 -21.01
CA THR A 28 1.08 9.14 -20.86
C THR A 28 1.17 9.71 -19.44
N LEU A 29 2.38 9.80 -18.89
CA LEU A 29 2.69 10.48 -17.64
C LEU A 29 1.89 11.77 -17.58
N GLN A 30 0.99 11.86 -16.61
CA GLN A 30 0.11 13.04 -16.48
C GLN A 30 0.90 14.31 -16.13
N ARG A 31 2.17 14.15 -15.73
CA ARG A 31 3.14 15.20 -15.38
C ARG A 31 4.56 14.64 -15.38
N GLU A 32 5.55 15.53 -15.43
CA GLU A 32 6.96 15.16 -15.23
C GLU A 32 7.23 14.68 -13.80
N PRO A 33 8.20 13.76 -13.61
CA PRO A 33 8.68 13.39 -12.28
C PRO A 33 9.13 14.59 -11.46
N LEU A 34 8.80 14.58 -10.18
CA LEU A 34 9.17 15.65 -9.26
C LEU A 34 10.66 15.57 -8.91
N LYS A 35 11.33 16.72 -8.93
CA LYS A 35 12.74 16.86 -8.52
C LYS A 35 12.87 17.43 -7.11
N LEU A 36 13.86 16.96 -6.36
CA LEU A 36 14.21 17.51 -5.05
C LEU A 36 14.68 18.96 -5.19
N SER A 37 14.31 19.78 -4.21
CA SER A 37 14.83 21.16 -4.06
C SER A 37 16.10 21.24 -3.23
N GLY A 38 16.39 20.21 -2.43
CA GLY A 38 17.48 20.19 -1.45
C GLY A 38 17.05 20.71 -0.07
N ALA A 39 15.75 20.92 0.16
CA ALA A 39 15.23 21.46 1.42
C ALA A 39 15.52 20.55 2.62
N LEU A 40 15.71 19.24 2.37
CA LEU A 40 16.02 18.26 3.39
C LEU A 40 17.53 18.06 3.63
N ASP A 41 18.41 18.64 2.82
CA ASP A 41 19.87 18.37 2.86
C ASP A 41 20.53 18.84 4.17
N SER A 42 19.90 19.78 4.87
CA SER A 42 20.38 20.30 6.15
C SER A 42 20.04 19.41 7.36
N PHE A 43 19.19 18.39 7.18
CA PHE A 43 18.76 17.51 8.26
C PHE A 43 19.58 16.22 8.25
N ASP A 44 19.97 15.79 9.46
CA ASP A 44 20.65 14.50 9.64
C ASP A 44 19.77 13.37 9.13
N SER A 45 20.34 12.54 8.26
CA SER A 45 19.67 11.37 7.71
C SER A 45 20.66 10.34 7.19
N PHE A 46 20.22 9.09 7.12
CA PHE A 46 20.97 8.00 6.49
C PHE A 46 20.04 7.01 5.80
N ASP A 47 20.53 6.41 4.72
CA ASP A 47 19.83 5.30 4.07
C ASP A 47 20.02 4.02 4.89
N VAL A 48 18.92 3.42 5.33
CA VAL A 48 18.93 2.24 6.21
C VAL A 48 19.41 1.01 5.45
N THR A 49 19.07 0.93 4.16
CA THR A 49 19.61 -0.05 3.22
C THR A 49 19.93 0.65 1.89
N PRO A 50 20.74 0.05 1.00
CA PRO A 50 21.00 0.63 -0.31
C PRO A 50 19.72 0.85 -1.14
N VAL A 51 18.78 -0.09 -1.09
CA VAL A 51 17.61 -0.13 -1.97
C VAL A 51 16.41 0.66 -1.44
N ILE A 52 16.16 0.63 -0.13
CA ILE A 52 14.91 1.09 0.48
C ILE A 52 15.15 1.55 1.92
N GLY A 53 14.39 2.56 2.37
CA GLY A 53 14.47 3.07 3.72
C GLY A 53 15.46 4.23 3.86
N ARG A 54 14.99 5.33 4.44
CA ARG A 54 15.80 6.43 4.96
C ARG A 54 15.32 6.83 6.34
N GLU A 55 16.23 7.03 7.28
CA GLU A 55 15.88 7.48 8.63
C GLU A 55 16.33 8.91 8.85
N PHE A 56 15.47 9.72 9.47
CA PHE A 56 15.75 11.07 9.95
C PHE A 56 15.71 11.05 11.49
N PRO A 57 16.83 10.68 12.16
CA PRO A 57 16.81 10.33 13.58
C PRO A 57 16.52 11.53 14.50
N SER A 58 16.84 12.75 14.07
CA SER A 58 16.68 13.99 14.86
C SER A 58 15.61 14.93 14.32
N ALA A 59 14.90 14.57 13.25
CA ALA A 59 13.89 15.45 12.66
C ALA A 59 12.61 15.49 13.50
N ASN A 60 11.94 16.65 13.50
CA ASN A 60 10.66 16.86 14.15
C ASN A 60 9.61 17.29 13.11
N LEU A 61 8.69 16.39 12.79
CA LEU A 61 7.66 16.63 11.78
C LEU A 61 6.68 17.74 12.17
N ALA A 62 6.42 17.93 13.46
CA ALA A 62 5.57 19.02 13.93
C ALA A 62 6.21 20.39 13.67
N GLU A 63 7.54 20.49 13.81
CA GLU A 63 8.28 21.70 13.45
C GLU A 63 8.29 21.91 11.94
N TRP A 64 8.50 20.86 11.14
CA TRP A 64 8.44 20.95 9.67
C TRP A 64 7.07 21.39 9.15
N LEU A 65 5.98 20.93 9.78
CA LEU A 65 4.61 21.35 9.45
C LEU A 65 4.35 22.84 9.72
N ARG A 66 5.10 23.44 10.65
CA ARG A 66 4.93 24.84 11.09
C ARG A 66 6.04 25.76 10.60
N ALA A 67 7.08 25.24 9.94
CA ALA A 67 8.18 26.02 9.39
C ALA A 67 7.70 26.99 8.29
N PRO A 68 8.35 28.17 8.12
CA PRO A 68 8.01 29.10 7.04
C PRO A 68 8.10 28.49 5.63
N ASN A 69 9.01 27.55 5.43
CA ASN A 69 9.21 26.80 4.17
C ASN A 69 8.60 25.38 4.22
N SER A 70 7.53 25.19 5.02
CA SER A 70 6.92 23.88 5.25
C SER A 70 6.56 23.13 3.95
N ASP A 71 6.01 23.82 2.94
CA ASP A 71 5.66 23.18 1.68
C ASP A 71 6.87 22.62 0.92
N GLU A 72 8.02 23.30 0.96
CA GLU A 72 9.26 22.81 0.34
C GLU A 72 9.77 21.56 1.07
N LEU A 73 9.79 21.59 2.41
CA LEU A 73 10.18 20.46 3.25
C LEU A 73 9.31 19.23 2.99
N LEU A 74 7.98 19.42 3.01
CA LEU A 74 7.03 18.32 2.82
C LEU A 74 7.02 17.80 1.38
N ARG A 75 7.24 18.67 0.39
CA ARG A 75 7.36 18.24 -1.00
C ARG A 75 8.61 17.38 -1.20
N ASP A 76 9.76 17.81 -0.68
CA ASP A 76 10.98 17.00 -0.75
C ASP A 76 10.87 15.72 0.09
N LEU A 77 10.14 15.76 1.21
CA LEU A 77 9.83 14.56 1.99
C LEU A 77 8.99 13.58 1.17
N ALA A 78 7.95 14.05 0.49
CA ALA A 78 7.12 13.21 -0.37
C ALA A 78 7.94 12.56 -1.50
N ILE A 79 8.84 13.31 -2.15
CA ILE A 79 9.74 12.77 -3.18
C ILE A 79 10.69 11.74 -2.57
N THR A 80 11.27 12.06 -1.41
CA THR A 80 12.18 11.15 -0.68
C THR A 80 11.47 9.86 -0.32
N ILE A 81 10.24 9.91 0.18
CA ILE A 81 9.42 8.72 0.48
C ILE A 81 9.18 7.93 -0.81
N SER A 82 8.79 8.59 -1.91
CA SER A 82 8.55 7.90 -3.18
C SER A 82 9.83 7.27 -3.76
N GLN A 83 11.00 7.89 -3.63
CA GLN A 83 12.27 7.34 -4.13
C GLN A 83 12.82 6.23 -3.23
N ARG A 84 12.73 6.40 -1.90
CA ARG A 84 13.28 5.50 -0.89
C ARG A 84 12.27 4.47 -0.39
N GLY A 85 11.03 4.52 -0.87
CA GLY A 85 9.92 3.66 -0.50
C GLY A 85 9.31 3.96 0.88
N VAL A 86 10.15 4.05 1.91
CA VAL A 86 9.74 4.33 3.30
C VAL A 86 10.77 5.22 3.98
N VAL A 87 10.29 6.08 4.88
CA VAL A 87 11.12 6.88 5.77
C VAL A 87 10.74 6.66 7.23
N PHE A 88 11.71 6.85 8.12
CA PHE A 88 11.55 6.63 9.55
C PHE A 88 11.92 7.87 10.35
N PHE A 89 11.19 8.07 11.46
CA PHE A 89 11.40 9.13 12.43
C PHE A 89 11.31 8.56 13.84
N ARG A 90 12.05 9.13 14.77
CA ARG A 90 12.07 8.71 16.18
C ARG A 90 11.37 9.73 17.07
N LYS A 91 10.69 9.26 18.11
CA LYS A 91 10.13 10.10 19.20
C LYS A 91 9.37 11.35 18.70
N GLN A 92 8.41 11.17 17.80
CA GLN A 92 7.57 12.26 17.28
C GLN A 92 6.50 12.68 18.31
N ASP A 93 6.94 13.06 19.52
CA ASP A 93 6.09 13.34 20.68
C ASP A 93 5.18 14.56 20.47
N GLY A 94 5.57 15.48 19.59
CA GLY A 94 4.80 16.67 19.22
C GLY A 94 3.80 16.46 18.07
N LEU A 95 3.73 15.27 17.47
CA LEU A 95 2.84 14.98 16.34
C LEU A 95 1.60 14.22 16.82
N ASP A 96 0.49 14.91 17.06
CA ASP A 96 -0.80 14.29 17.39
C ASP A 96 -1.55 13.75 16.16
N ASP A 97 -2.75 13.21 16.35
CA ASP A 97 -3.54 12.63 15.26
C ASP A 97 -3.98 13.69 14.23
N ASP A 98 -4.27 14.92 14.64
CA ASP A 98 -4.65 16.00 13.73
C ASP A 98 -3.47 16.45 12.86
N LEU A 99 -2.29 16.62 13.46
CA LEU A 99 -1.06 16.91 12.73
C LEU A 99 -0.65 15.75 11.81
N GLN A 100 -0.85 14.51 12.24
CA GLN A 100 -0.58 13.33 11.42
C GLN A 100 -1.48 13.29 10.18
N LYS A 101 -2.75 13.69 10.32
CA LYS A 101 -3.69 13.85 9.20
C LYS A 101 -3.29 14.99 8.27
N GLU A 102 -2.97 16.15 8.83
CA GLU A 102 -2.48 17.31 8.08
C GLU A 102 -1.26 16.92 7.23
N LEU A 103 -0.30 16.22 7.85
CA LEU A 103 0.92 15.74 7.21
C LEU A 103 0.62 14.88 5.99
N ILE A 104 -0.16 13.80 6.15
CA ILE A 104 -0.42 12.88 5.04
C ILE A 104 -1.21 13.54 3.92
N GLN A 105 -2.20 14.37 4.27
CA GLN A 105 -2.98 15.08 3.26
C GLN A 105 -2.08 16.04 2.46
N ARG A 106 -1.20 16.79 3.14
CA ARG A 106 -0.26 17.72 2.50
C ARG A 106 0.80 17.00 1.67
N LEU A 107 1.37 15.89 2.15
CA LEU A 107 2.31 15.06 1.38
C LEU A 107 1.70 14.62 0.05
N GLY A 108 0.47 14.09 0.08
CA GLY A 108 -0.24 13.71 -1.13
C GLY A 108 -0.47 14.89 -2.08
N LEU A 109 -0.96 16.03 -1.57
CA LEU A 109 -1.25 17.22 -2.39
C LEU A 109 0.01 17.86 -2.98
N LEU A 110 1.10 17.95 -2.24
CA LEU A 110 2.38 18.47 -2.71
C LEU A 110 3.07 17.49 -3.67
N ALA A 111 2.83 16.19 -3.49
CA ALA A 111 3.09 15.17 -4.48
C ALA A 111 2.02 15.15 -5.59
N GLY A 112 1.13 16.13 -5.68
CA GLY A 112 0.07 16.34 -6.67
C GLY A 112 -0.87 15.16 -6.94
N LYS A 113 -1.35 14.50 -5.89
CA LYS A 113 -2.58 13.70 -5.96
C LYS A 113 -3.76 14.57 -6.40
N PRO A 114 -4.86 13.99 -6.93
CA PRO A 114 -6.09 14.73 -7.21
C PRO A 114 -6.63 15.45 -5.95
N SER A 115 -7.14 16.67 -6.09
CA SER A 115 -7.72 17.42 -4.96
C SER A 115 -9.00 16.78 -4.40
N THR A 116 -9.62 15.88 -5.15
CA THR A 116 -10.77 15.05 -4.72
C THR A 116 -10.36 13.86 -3.85
N SER A 117 -9.07 13.55 -3.76
CA SER A 117 -8.55 12.45 -2.95
C SER A 117 -8.17 12.93 -1.55
N GLY A 118 -8.97 12.54 -0.56
CA GLY A 118 -8.78 12.85 0.86
C GLY A 118 -7.99 11.77 1.62
N LEU A 119 -8.34 11.63 2.88
CA LEU A 119 -7.88 10.56 3.76
C LEU A 119 -8.89 9.41 3.75
N HIS A 120 -8.38 8.19 3.85
CA HIS A 120 -9.20 7.00 3.76
C HIS A 120 -9.99 6.72 5.05
N VAL A 121 -11.24 6.32 4.89
CA VAL A 121 -12.08 5.78 5.98
C VAL A 121 -12.12 4.26 5.86
N HIS A 122 -11.65 3.54 6.87
CA HIS A 122 -11.58 2.08 6.80
C HIS A 122 -12.98 1.43 6.80
N PRO A 123 -13.27 0.45 5.91
CA PRO A 123 -14.61 -0.16 5.82
C PRO A 123 -15.06 -0.86 7.11
N ILE A 124 -14.11 -1.42 7.86
CA ILE A 124 -14.35 -2.10 9.15
C ILE A 124 -13.86 -1.36 10.40
N HIS A 125 -12.67 -0.75 10.37
CA HIS A 125 -11.98 -0.14 11.51
C HIS A 125 -12.17 1.37 11.52
N ASN A 126 -13.40 1.83 11.75
CA ASN A 126 -13.77 3.24 11.77
C ASN A 126 -14.47 3.61 13.08
N ALA A 127 -14.67 4.92 13.31
CA ALA A 127 -15.23 5.47 14.54
C ALA A 127 -16.66 4.98 14.84
N GLY A 128 -17.42 4.59 13.82
CA GLY A 128 -18.74 3.99 13.99
C GLY A 128 -18.72 2.63 14.69
N ARG A 129 -17.56 1.98 14.77
CA ARG A 129 -17.41 0.62 15.30
C ARG A 129 -16.43 0.52 16.46
N GLU A 130 -15.32 1.23 16.39
CA GLU A 130 -14.35 1.22 17.48
C GLU A 130 -14.76 2.29 18.50
N HIS A 131 -15.38 1.88 19.63
CA HIS A 131 -15.84 2.78 20.69
C HIS A 131 -14.77 3.74 21.25
N ASN A 132 -13.49 3.51 20.91
CA ASN A 132 -12.35 4.31 21.34
C ASN A 132 -11.79 5.22 20.22
N VAL A 133 -12.35 5.19 19.02
CA VAL A 133 -11.94 6.02 17.89
C VAL A 133 -13.07 7.00 17.58
N LYS A 134 -12.80 8.30 17.65
CA LYS A 134 -13.79 9.34 17.32
C LYS A 134 -13.70 9.83 15.89
N ASP A 135 -12.60 9.53 15.22
CA ASP A 135 -12.25 10.03 13.89
C ASP A 135 -12.20 8.87 12.88
N ASN A 136 -13.00 8.95 11.83
CA ASN A 136 -13.09 7.93 10.79
C ASN A 136 -11.82 7.80 9.94
N GLU A 137 -10.96 8.81 9.95
CA GLU A 137 -9.71 8.87 9.16
C GLU A 137 -8.50 8.35 9.96
N ILE A 138 -8.70 8.00 11.23
CA ILE A 138 -7.70 7.39 12.11
C ILE A 138 -8.04 5.91 12.34
N SER A 139 -7.12 5.02 11.96
CA SER A 139 -7.18 3.61 12.35
C SER A 139 -6.29 3.36 13.56
N VAL A 140 -6.88 2.96 14.70
CA VAL A 140 -6.11 2.55 15.89
C VAL A 140 -5.75 1.08 15.78
N ILE A 141 -4.52 0.81 15.37
CA ILE A 141 -3.95 -0.52 15.19
C ILE A 141 -3.47 -1.03 16.56
N THR A 142 -4.37 -1.68 17.30
CA THR A 142 -4.04 -2.29 18.59
C THR A 142 -4.14 -3.81 18.57
N SER A 143 -3.21 -4.46 19.27
CA SER A 143 -3.23 -5.91 19.47
C SER A 143 -4.53 -6.39 20.13
N LYS A 144 -5.18 -5.55 20.98
CA LYS A 144 -6.41 -5.88 21.72
C LYS A 144 -7.66 -5.93 20.83
N ASN A 145 -7.90 -4.90 20.01
CA ASN A 145 -9.04 -4.86 19.07
C ASN A 145 -8.94 -5.98 18.03
N HIS A 146 -7.71 -6.28 17.59
CA HIS A 146 -7.46 -7.38 16.69
C HIS A 146 -7.95 -8.73 17.26
N ASP A 147 -7.72 -9.00 18.55
CA ASP A 147 -8.11 -10.27 19.16
C ASP A 147 -9.64 -10.40 19.30
N GLN A 148 -10.31 -9.28 19.58
CA GLN A 148 -11.78 -9.22 19.65
C GLN A 148 -12.43 -9.48 18.30
N LEU A 149 -11.92 -8.83 17.24
CA LEU A 149 -12.50 -8.94 15.91
C LEU A 149 -12.31 -10.32 15.28
N TYR A 150 -11.09 -10.83 15.39
CA TYR A 150 -10.72 -12.09 14.75
C TYR A 150 -10.86 -13.30 15.67
N LYS A 151 -11.38 -13.14 16.90
CA LYS A 151 -11.68 -14.18 17.89
C LYS A 151 -10.54 -15.21 18.07
N GLY A 152 -9.28 -14.77 18.03
CA GLY A 152 -8.12 -15.67 18.11
C GLY A 152 -7.94 -16.64 16.91
N ARG A 153 -8.68 -16.44 15.81
CA ARG A 153 -8.59 -17.27 14.59
C ARG A 153 -7.36 -16.95 13.71
N LEU A 154 -6.45 -16.10 14.16
CA LEU A 154 -5.11 -16.06 13.60
C LEU A 154 -4.44 -17.40 13.93
N HIS A 155 -4.46 -18.28 12.95
CA HIS A 155 -4.00 -19.67 13.00
C HIS A 155 -2.80 -19.87 13.94
N PRO A 156 -2.94 -20.62 15.06
CA PRO A 156 -1.86 -20.78 16.04
C PRO A 156 -0.68 -21.63 15.52
N LYS A 157 -0.72 -22.09 14.26
CA LYS A 157 0.36 -22.82 13.59
C LYS A 157 0.51 -22.33 12.14
N LYS A 158 1.03 -21.12 11.94
CA LYS A 158 1.47 -20.66 10.62
C LYS A 158 2.93 -21.08 10.40
N GLN A 159 3.22 -21.71 9.26
CA GLN A 159 4.59 -22.01 8.83
C GLN A 159 5.23 -20.86 8.02
N SER A 160 4.44 -19.86 7.61
CA SER A 160 4.89 -18.80 6.71
C SER A 160 4.14 -17.49 6.95
N ALA A 161 4.87 -16.37 6.84
CA ALA A 161 4.34 -15.01 6.86
C ALA A 161 4.15 -14.41 5.46
N ARG A 162 4.21 -15.22 4.38
CA ARG A 162 4.03 -14.75 3.00
C ARG A 162 2.75 -13.94 2.77
N ARG A 163 1.67 -14.30 3.47
CA ARG A 163 0.37 -13.63 3.42
C ARG A 163 0.30 -12.32 4.22
N GLU A 164 1.38 -11.92 4.88
CA GLU A 164 1.40 -10.61 5.57
C GLU A 164 1.85 -9.48 4.62
N TRP A 165 2.51 -9.81 3.50
CA TRP A 165 2.95 -8.82 2.51
C TRP A 165 1.78 -8.25 1.72
N HIS A 166 1.65 -6.93 1.71
CA HIS A 166 0.63 -6.20 0.95
C HIS A 166 0.98 -4.72 0.78
N SER A 167 0.31 -4.06 -0.15
CA SER A 167 0.15 -2.61 -0.19
C SER A 167 -1.25 -2.25 0.30
N ASP A 168 -1.42 -1.12 1.00
CA ASP A 168 -2.70 -0.77 1.61
C ASP A 168 -3.78 -0.45 0.55
N ILE A 169 -4.98 -1.02 0.73
CA ILE A 169 -6.22 -0.54 0.09
C ILE A 169 -6.21 -0.66 -1.46
N THR A 170 -5.45 -1.60 -2.01
CA THR A 170 -5.42 -1.81 -3.47
C THR A 170 -6.76 -2.30 -4.04
N PHE A 171 -7.69 -2.73 -3.20
CA PHE A 171 -9.04 -3.17 -3.58
C PHE A 171 -10.01 -2.01 -3.89
N GLU A 172 -9.62 -0.75 -3.64
CA GLU A 172 -10.42 0.42 -4.00
C GLU A 172 -10.06 0.94 -5.41
N PRO A 173 -11.01 1.60 -6.11
CA PRO A 173 -10.72 2.28 -7.37
C PRO A 173 -9.62 3.35 -7.27
N ILE A 174 -9.60 4.11 -6.17
CA ILE A 174 -8.56 5.08 -5.81
C ILE A 174 -7.82 4.53 -4.58
N PRO A 175 -6.73 3.77 -4.76
CA PRO A 175 -5.99 3.17 -3.65
C PRO A 175 -5.10 4.19 -2.95
N SER A 176 -4.42 3.74 -1.90
CA SER A 176 -3.59 4.59 -1.07
C SER A 176 -2.37 5.17 -1.80
N ASP A 177 -1.99 6.39 -1.42
CA ASP A 177 -0.66 6.95 -1.70
C ASP A 177 0.26 6.74 -0.48
N TYR A 178 0.35 7.70 0.42
CA TYR A 178 1.19 7.63 1.60
C TYR A 178 0.40 7.11 2.80
N THR A 179 0.97 6.13 3.49
CA THR A 179 0.50 5.73 4.82
C THR A 179 1.52 6.18 5.85
N VAL A 180 1.04 6.68 6.99
CA VAL A 180 1.84 6.88 8.20
C VAL A 180 1.36 5.96 9.31
N LEU A 181 2.30 5.37 10.04
CA LEU A 181 2.05 4.65 11.28
C LEU A 181 2.94 5.21 12.38
N ARG A 182 2.32 5.68 13.46
CA ARG A 182 2.97 6.11 14.71
C ARG A 182 2.64 5.13 15.82
N LEU A 183 3.65 4.49 16.42
CA LEU A 183 3.41 3.56 17.54
C LEU A 183 3.40 4.28 18.89
N THR A 184 2.30 4.20 19.63
CA THR A 184 2.14 4.84 20.95
C THR A 184 2.42 3.88 22.11
N GLU A 185 2.30 2.57 21.87
CA GLU A 185 2.55 1.52 22.86
C GLU A 185 3.31 0.37 22.20
N LEU A 186 4.41 -0.07 22.80
CA LEU A 186 5.29 -1.10 22.26
C LEU A 186 5.32 -2.32 23.19
N PRO A 187 5.40 -3.54 22.65
CA PRO A 187 5.70 -4.71 23.45
C PRO A 187 7.16 -4.63 23.92
N LYS A 188 7.50 -5.41 24.96
CA LYS A 188 8.88 -5.52 25.46
C LYS A 188 9.88 -5.92 24.37
N THR A 189 9.45 -6.71 23.39
CA THR A 189 10.21 -7.10 22.20
C THR A 189 9.25 -7.65 21.13
N GLY A 190 9.70 -7.63 19.87
CA GLY A 190 8.90 -8.06 18.72
C GLY A 190 7.94 -6.97 18.24
N GLY A 191 7.13 -7.27 17.23
CA GLY A 191 6.19 -6.29 16.66
C GLY A 191 6.77 -5.39 15.58
N ASP A 192 7.95 -5.73 15.07
CA ASP A 192 8.63 -5.06 13.98
C ASP A 192 7.78 -5.01 12.71
N THR A 193 8.11 -4.07 11.84
CA THR A 193 7.47 -3.95 10.53
C THR A 193 8.54 -4.06 9.45
N LEU A 194 8.24 -4.81 8.39
CA LEU A 194 9.09 -4.95 7.23
C LEU A 194 8.46 -4.23 6.04
N TRP A 195 9.31 -3.69 5.17
CA TRP A 195 8.93 -3.11 3.87
C TRP A 195 9.79 -3.71 2.77
N ALA A 196 9.26 -3.74 1.55
CA ALA A 196 9.92 -4.27 0.36
C ALA A 196 9.71 -3.35 -0.84
N SER A 197 10.76 -3.13 -1.62
CA SER A 197 10.73 -2.23 -2.79
C SER A 197 10.12 -2.93 -4.01
N GLY A 198 8.99 -2.41 -4.49
CA GLY A 198 8.38 -2.85 -5.74
C GLY A 198 9.16 -2.41 -6.98
N TYR A 199 9.98 -1.36 -6.87
CA TYR A 199 10.93 -0.96 -7.92
C TYR A 199 12.05 -1.98 -8.09
N GLU A 200 12.71 -2.36 -6.99
CA GLU A 200 13.78 -3.34 -7.05
C GLU A 200 13.24 -4.72 -7.49
N LEU A 201 12.01 -5.05 -7.10
CA LEU A 201 11.32 -6.24 -7.59
C LEU A 201 11.17 -6.19 -9.12
N TYR A 202 10.72 -5.07 -9.70
CA TYR A 202 10.60 -4.89 -11.14
C TYR A 202 11.97 -4.93 -11.84
N ASP A 203 12.98 -4.23 -11.31
CA ASP A 203 14.33 -4.10 -11.88
C ASP A 203 15.08 -5.45 -11.97
N ARG A 204 14.68 -6.46 -11.17
CA ARG A 204 15.24 -7.83 -11.21
C ARG A 204 14.61 -8.71 -12.27
N ILE A 205 13.41 -8.37 -12.73
CA ILE A 205 12.70 -9.15 -13.73
C ILE A 205 13.35 -8.89 -15.10
N SER A 206 13.60 -9.96 -15.87
CA SER A 206 14.23 -9.81 -17.18
C SER A 206 13.34 -9.03 -18.15
N LYS A 207 13.95 -8.29 -19.09
CA LYS A 207 13.22 -7.45 -20.07
C LYS A 207 12.08 -8.17 -20.81
N PRO A 208 12.20 -9.45 -21.22
CA PRO A 208 11.07 -10.18 -21.81
C PRO A 208 9.88 -10.34 -20.87
N TYR A 209 10.12 -10.69 -19.61
CA TYR A 209 9.04 -10.79 -18.61
C TYR A 209 8.49 -9.40 -18.26
N GLN A 210 9.33 -8.36 -18.16
CA GLN A 210 8.84 -7.00 -17.95
C GLN A 210 7.82 -6.62 -19.03
N ARG A 211 8.16 -6.78 -20.31
CA ARG A 211 7.23 -6.49 -21.43
C ARG A 211 5.93 -7.29 -21.36
N PHE A 212 6.00 -8.56 -20.98
CA PHE A 212 4.81 -9.39 -20.79
C PHE A 212 3.93 -8.84 -19.67
N LEU A 213 4.51 -8.52 -18.51
CA LEU A 213 3.76 -8.05 -17.34
C LEU A 213 3.20 -6.63 -17.51
N GLU A 214 3.88 -5.76 -18.27
CA GLU A 214 3.45 -4.38 -18.55
C GLU A 214 2.09 -4.30 -19.27
N GLY A 215 1.70 -5.34 -20.01
CA GLY A 215 0.41 -5.41 -20.69
C GLY A 215 -0.74 -5.98 -19.85
N LEU A 216 -0.46 -6.48 -18.64
CA LEU A 216 -1.44 -7.22 -17.84
C LEU A 216 -2.17 -6.30 -16.84
N THR A 217 -3.40 -6.69 -16.53
CA THR A 217 -4.16 -6.15 -15.40
C THR A 217 -4.46 -7.25 -14.39
N ALA A 218 -4.80 -6.86 -13.16
CA ALA A 218 -5.20 -7.79 -12.12
C ALA A 218 -6.48 -7.28 -11.43
N THR A 219 -7.30 -8.21 -10.97
CA THR A 219 -8.43 -7.90 -10.08
C THR A 219 -7.91 -7.89 -8.64
N TYR A 220 -8.07 -6.75 -7.99
CA TYR A 220 -7.74 -6.54 -6.59
C TYR A 220 -9.04 -6.52 -5.79
N ALA A 221 -9.16 -7.37 -4.77
CA ALA A 221 -10.37 -7.52 -3.99
C ALA A 221 -10.09 -7.80 -2.52
N GLN A 222 -11.02 -7.41 -1.65
CA GLN A 222 -10.99 -7.78 -0.23
C GLN A 222 -12.34 -8.34 0.25
N PRO A 223 -12.76 -9.52 -0.29
CA PRO A 223 -14.02 -10.15 0.12
C PRO A 223 -14.01 -10.58 1.59
N GLY A 224 -12.82 -10.69 2.22
CA GLY A 224 -12.67 -11.04 3.62
C GLY A 224 -13.37 -10.05 4.56
N PHE A 225 -13.47 -8.78 4.20
CA PHE A 225 -14.13 -7.77 5.03
C PHE A 225 -15.64 -7.98 5.12
N ASN A 226 -16.33 -8.16 3.99
CA ASN A 226 -17.75 -8.49 3.97
C ASN A 226 -18.06 -9.78 4.74
N ARG A 227 -17.18 -10.79 4.62
CA ARG A 227 -17.30 -12.04 5.38
C ARG A 227 -17.16 -11.81 6.90
N VAL A 228 -16.14 -11.07 7.33
CA VAL A 228 -15.93 -10.75 8.75
C VAL A 228 -17.08 -9.92 9.31
N ALA A 229 -17.63 -9.00 8.51
CA ALA A 229 -18.79 -8.20 8.88
C ALA A 229 -20.02 -9.07 9.15
N LYS A 230 -20.36 -9.94 8.20
CA LYS A 230 -21.44 -10.92 8.33
C LYS A 230 -21.24 -11.89 9.51
N GLU A 231 -20.03 -12.40 9.73
CA GLU A 231 -19.73 -13.32 10.84
C GLU A 231 -19.81 -12.68 12.24
N ASN A 232 -19.89 -11.36 12.32
CA ASN A 232 -19.99 -10.61 13.58
C ASN A 232 -21.21 -9.68 13.60
N ASP A 233 -22.22 -9.95 12.76
CA ASP A 233 -23.51 -9.27 12.75
C ASP A 233 -23.44 -7.74 12.61
N PHE A 234 -22.54 -7.24 11.74
CA PHE A 234 -22.48 -5.83 11.37
C PHE A 234 -22.29 -5.62 9.86
N GLU A 235 -22.53 -4.41 9.38
CA GLU A 235 -22.31 -4.02 7.98
C GLU A 235 -21.02 -3.21 7.83
N ILE A 236 -20.33 -3.37 6.71
CA ILE A 236 -19.18 -2.52 6.41
C ILE A 236 -19.63 -1.09 6.10
N PHE A 237 -18.74 -0.13 6.29
CA PHE A 237 -19.00 1.26 5.92
C PHE A 237 -19.08 1.41 4.38
N THR A 238 -20.26 1.74 3.89
CA THR A 238 -20.59 1.88 2.45
C THR A 238 -20.59 3.33 1.95
N GLY A 239 -20.41 4.31 2.85
CA GLY A 239 -20.29 5.72 2.47
C GLY A 239 -18.97 6.03 1.74
N PRO A 240 -18.74 7.31 1.36
CA PRO A 240 -17.48 7.74 0.76
C PRO A 240 -16.29 7.48 1.67
N ARG A 241 -15.30 6.72 1.18
CA ARG A 241 -14.08 6.35 1.92
C ARG A 241 -12.89 7.23 1.55
N GLY A 242 -13.11 8.53 1.40
CA GLY A 242 -12.08 9.53 1.12
C GLY A 242 -11.96 9.98 -0.33
N ALA A 243 -12.55 9.25 -1.27
CA ALA A 243 -12.66 9.65 -2.68
C ALA A 243 -14.09 9.38 -3.19
N PRO A 244 -14.63 10.19 -4.12
CA PRO A 244 -15.97 10.00 -4.68
C PRO A 244 -16.21 8.61 -5.29
N GLU A 245 -15.17 8.00 -5.85
CA GLU A 245 -15.21 6.68 -6.47
C GLU A 245 -15.13 5.52 -5.46
N ASN A 246 -14.64 5.78 -4.25
CA ASN A 246 -14.48 4.77 -3.19
C ASN A 246 -15.74 4.73 -2.32
N VAL A 247 -16.80 4.13 -2.83
CA VAL A 247 -18.12 4.02 -2.19
C VAL A 247 -18.68 2.61 -2.32
N GLY A 248 -19.74 2.30 -1.56
CA GLY A 248 -20.45 1.03 -1.64
C GLY A 248 -19.75 -0.13 -0.92
N ASP A 249 -20.26 -1.34 -1.12
CA ASP A 249 -19.83 -2.57 -0.45
C ASP A 249 -18.94 -3.48 -1.34
N LYS A 250 -18.84 -3.16 -2.63
CA LYS A 250 -17.97 -3.83 -3.58
C LYS A 250 -16.53 -3.34 -3.40
N LEU A 251 -15.80 -4.03 -2.53
CA LEU A 251 -14.36 -3.83 -2.30
C LEU A 251 -13.54 -4.59 -3.35
N GLU A 252 -13.68 -4.19 -4.60
CA GLU A 252 -12.99 -4.77 -5.76
C GLU A 252 -12.70 -3.69 -6.82
N ALA A 253 -11.49 -3.73 -7.38
CA ALA A 253 -11.04 -2.87 -8.45
C ALA A 253 -10.12 -3.62 -9.43
N ILE A 254 -9.96 -3.10 -10.65
CA ILE A 254 -9.01 -3.60 -11.64
C ILE A 254 -7.92 -2.57 -11.82
N HIS A 255 -6.67 -3.00 -11.63
CA HIS A 255 -5.48 -2.15 -11.78
C HIS A 255 -4.42 -2.85 -12.64
N PRO A 256 -3.42 -2.11 -13.16
CA PRO A 256 -2.28 -2.71 -13.84
C PRO A 256 -1.51 -3.69 -12.95
N VAL A 257 -0.86 -4.69 -13.56
CA VAL A 257 0.14 -5.53 -12.87
C VAL A 257 1.42 -4.74 -12.63
N ILE A 258 1.83 -3.92 -13.60
CA ILE A 258 2.94 -2.96 -13.48
C ILE A 258 2.37 -1.54 -13.41
N ARG A 259 2.65 -0.82 -12.33
CA ARG A 259 2.19 0.55 -12.10
C ARG A 259 3.33 1.54 -12.29
N THR A 260 3.03 2.70 -12.87
CA THR A 260 3.91 3.87 -12.85
C THR A 260 3.64 4.70 -11.59
N ASN A 261 4.69 5.01 -10.81
CA ASN A 261 4.56 5.96 -9.71
C ASN A 261 4.62 7.39 -10.28
N PRO A 262 3.58 8.23 -10.09
CA PRO A 262 3.50 9.55 -10.70
C PRO A 262 4.44 10.59 -10.08
N VAL A 263 5.13 10.27 -8.98
CA VAL A 263 6.11 11.16 -8.34
C VAL A 263 7.49 10.95 -8.94
N THR A 264 7.89 9.69 -9.12
CA THR A 264 9.23 9.33 -9.62
C THR A 264 9.25 9.04 -11.11
N GLY A 265 8.10 8.71 -11.71
CA GLY A 265 8.03 8.18 -13.07
C GLY A 265 8.58 6.76 -13.21
N TRP A 266 8.79 6.05 -12.10
CA TRP A 266 9.35 4.69 -12.11
C TRP A 266 8.28 3.61 -12.11
N LYS A 267 8.62 2.47 -12.73
CA LYS A 267 7.79 1.26 -12.79
C LYS A 267 7.98 0.39 -11.55
N SER A 268 6.86 -0.06 -10.99
CA SER A 268 6.80 -1.01 -9.88
C SER A 268 5.87 -2.16 -10.24
N VAL A 269 6.19 -3.37 -9.79
CA VAL A 269 5.17 -4.43 -9.71
C VAL A 269 4.10 -3.94 -8.72
N PHE A 270 2.82 -4.07 -9.03
CA PHE A 270 1.71 -3.64 -8.16
C PHE A 270 0.86 -4.83 -7.70
N ALA A 271 0.78 -5.89 -8.51
CA ALA A 271 0.02 -7.09 -8.24
C ALA A 271 0.71 -8.02 -7.23
N VAL A 272 0.93 -7.54 -6.00
CA VAL A 272 1.51 -8.33 -4.92
C VAL A 272 0.66 -8.31 -3.66
N GLY A 273 0.55 -9.48 -3.03
CA GLY A 273 0.00 -9.61 -1.70
C GLY A 273 -1.46 -10.04 -1.67
N VAL A 274 -2.06 -9.97 -0.48
CA VAL A 274 -3.35 -10.61 -0.19
C VAL A 274 -4.56 -9.98 -0.84
N HIS A 275 -4.42 -8.78 -1.39
CA HIS A 275 -5.50 -8.07 -2.05
C HIS A 275 -5.59 -8.38 -3.53
N VAL A 276 -4.70 -9.20 -4.10
CA VAL A 276 -4.75 -9.56 -5.52
C VAL A 276 -5.44 -10.90 -5.67
N ALA A 277 -6.61 -10.90 -6.31
CA ALA A 277 -7.42 -12.10 -6.48
C ALA A 277 -6.98 -12.93 -7.68
N LYS A 278 -6.67 -12.27 -8.81
CA LYS A 278 -6.21 -12.92 -10.04
C LYS A 278 -5.52 -11.92 -10.98
N VAL A 279 -4.66 -12.43 -11.85
CA VAL A 279 -4.22 -11.72 -13.06
C VAL A 279 -5.24 -11.98 -14.15
N ASN A 280 -5.73 -10.91 -14.78
CA ASN A 280 -6.76 -11.00 -15.81
C ASN A 280 -6.16 -11.54 -17.12
N ASP A 281 -7.03 -12.12 -17.95
CA ASP A 281 -6.71 -12.64 -19.29
C ASP A 281 -5.69 -13.80 -19.32
N LEU A 282 -5.31 -14.32 -18.16
CA LEU A 282 -4.52 -15.53 -18.00
C LEU A 282 -5.40 -16.68 -17.49
N SER A 283 -4.95 -17.92 -17.71
CA SER A 283 -5.54 -19.07 -17.03
C SER A 283 -5.32 -19.00 -15.51
N GLU A 284 -6.14 -19.72 -14.75
CA GLU A 284 -6.03 -19.78 -13.28
C GLU A 284 -4.63 -20.23 -12.84
N GLU A 285 -4.06 -21.25 -13.49
CA GLU A 285 -2.73 -21.77 -13.15
C GLU A 285 -1.62 -20.74 -13.41
N GLU A 286 -1.68 -20.03 -14.54
CA GLU A 286 -0.72 -18.97 -14.87
C GLU A 286 -0.83 -17.79 -13.89
N SER A 287 -2.05 -17.34 -13.58
CA SER A 287 -2.33 -16.31 -12.58
C SER A 287 -1.76 -16.70 -11.21
N ASP A 288 -2.09 -17.90 -10.73
CA ASP A 288 -1.63 -18.41 -9.43
C ASP A 288 -0.11 -18.60 -9.38
N HIS A 289 0.51 -18.96 -10.50
CA HIS A 289 1.95 -19.03 -10.60
C HIS A 289 2.58 -17.64 -10.44
N LEU A 290 2.11 -16.65 -11.20
CA LEU A 290 2.66 -15.28 -11.16
C LEU A 290 2.50 -14.65 -9.77
N LEU A 291 1.31 -14.72 -9.18
CA LEU A 291 1.05 -14.14 -7.85
C LEU A 291 1.92 -14.78 -6.77
N ARG A 292 2.12 -16.10 -6.81
CA ARG A 292 3.07 -16.78 -5.91
C ARG A 292 4.51 -16.38 -6.18
N TRP A 293 4.90 -16.26 -7.44
CA TRP A 293 6.25 -15.90 -7.83
C TRP A 293 6.63 -14.49 -7.35
N PHE A 294 5.74 -13.50 -7.50
CA PHE A 294 6.01 -12.14 -6.99
C PHE A 294 6.26 -12.11 -5.48
N VAL A 295 5.46 -12.85 -4.70
CA VAL A 295 5.66 -12.96 -3.25
C VAL A 295 6.94 -13.75 -2.92
N SER A 296 7.26 -14.80 -3.67
CA SER A 296 8.52 -15.55 -3.51
C SER A 296 9.72 -14.65 -3.73
N LEU A 297 9.72 -13.82 -4.78
CA LEU A 297 10.78 -12.85 -5.04
C LEU A 297 10.99 -11.88 -3.87
N ILE A 298 9.94 -11.46 -3.18
CA ILE A 298 10.11 -10.65 -1.96
C ILE A 298 10.80 -11.47 -0.88
N VAL A 299 10.24 -12.62 -0.50
CA VAL A 299 10.74 -13.35 0.68
C VAL A 299 12.11 -13.99 0.49
N GLU A 300 12.51 -14.26 -0.76
CA GLU A 300 13.82 -14.85 -1.10
C GLU A 300 14.92 -13.79 -1.27
N ASN A 301 14.56 -12.52 -1.48
CA ASN A 301 15.50 -11.41 -1.67
C ASN A 301 15.42 -10.46 -0.47
N HIS A 302 16.28 -10.68 0.53
CA HIS A 302 16.31 -9.82 1.73
C HIS A 302 16.93 -8.44 1.46
N ASP A 303 17.67 -8.29 0.36
CA ASP A 303 18.36 -7.06 -0.05
C ASP A 303 17.43 -6.01 -0.69
N LEU A 304 16.20 -6.39 -1.06
CA LEU A 304 15.14 -5.44 -1.45
C LEU A 304 14.23 -5.04 -0.28
N GLN A 305 14.50 -5.53 0.93
CA GLN A 305 13.70 -5.31 2.13
C GLN A 305 14.41 -4.39 3.12
N VAL A 306 13.61 -3.70 3.94
CA VAL A 306 14.06 -3.03 5.16
C VAL A 306 13.16 -3.42 6.32
N ARG A 307 13.73 -3.55 7.52
CA ARG A 307 13.02 -3.87 8.76
C ARG A 307 13.22 -2.74 9.75
N LEU A 308 12.12 -2.17 10.24
CA LEU A 308 12.15 -1.25 11.38
C LEU A 308 11.87 -2.03 12.66
N ARG A 309 12.86 -2.04 13.55
CA ARG A 309 12.60 -2.29 14.96
C ARG A 309 12.10 -0.99 15.58
N TRP A 310 10.89 -1.04 16.12
CA TRP A 310 10.32 0.07 16.87
C TRP A 310 11.02 0.17 18.23
N GLU A 311 11.51 1.34 18.60
CA GLU A 311 12.35 1.52 19.78
C GLU A 311 11.70 2.41 20.84
N ASN A 312 10.98 3.45 20.43
CA ASN A 312 10.37 4.41 21.33
C ASN A 312 8.88 4.57 21.07
N PRO A 313 8.09 4.95 22.09
CA PRO A 313 6.80 5.58 21.86
C PRO A 313 6.97 6.76 20.90
N ASN A 314 6.00 6.89 20.01
CA ASN A 314 5.96 7.86 18.91
C ASN A 314 7.08 7.73 17.88
N ASP A 315 7.77 6.59 17.80
CA ASP A 315 8.46 6.22 16.56
C ASP A 315 7.43 6.14 15.42
N LEU A 316 7.84 6.57 14.23
CA LEU A 316 6.93 6.83 13.12
C LEU A 316 7.57 6.37 11.79
N ALA A 317 6.76 5.74 10.95
CA ALA A 317 7.14 5.37 9.58
C ALA A 317 6.13 5.95 8.59
N ILE A 318 6.62 6.47 7.45
CA ILE A 318 5.80 6.91 6.32
C ILE A 318 6.26 6.18 5.06
N TRP A 319 5.36 5.51 4.35
CA TRP A 319 5.71 4.77 3.12
C TRP A 319 4.77 5.07 1.96
N ASP A 320 5.27 4.85 0.74
CA ASP A 320 4.53 5.03 -0.51
C ASP A 320 3.92 3.70 -0.99
N ASN A 321 2.63 3.51 -0.77
CA ASN A 321 1.90 2.29 -1.16
C ASN A 321 1.83 2.08 -2.68
N ARG A 322 2.15 3.09 -3.48
CA ARG A 322 2.15 2.97 -4.95
C ARG A 322 3.29 2.07 -5.43
N SER A 323 4.32 1.86 -4.62
CA SER A 323 5.51 1.11 -5.02
C SER A 323 6.19 0.33 -3.88
N VAL A 324 5.52 0.18 -2.73
CA VAL A 324 6.05 -0.52 -1.57
C VAL A 324 5.03 -1.50 -1.01
N TYR A 325 5.54 -2.65 -0.58
CA TYR A 325 4.79 -3.63 0.21
C TYR A 325 5.30 -3.61 1.64
N HIS A 326 4.44 -3.97 2.58
CA HIS A 326 4.81 -4.08 3.98
C HIS A 326 4.19 -5.31 4.64
N ALA A 327 4.79 -5.75 5.73
CA ALA A 327 4.36 -6.88 6.53
C ALA A 327 4.51 -6.59 8.02
N ALA A 328 3.45 -6.83 8.79
CA ALA A 328 3.49 -6.77 10.25
C ALA A 328 4.05 -8.06 10.84
N THR A 329 4.89 -7.94 11.88
CA THR A 329 5.43 -9.10 12.60
C THR A 329 4.61 -9.35 13.87
N TYR A 330 3.99 -10.52 13.98
CA TYR A 330 3.13 -10.90 15.13
C TYR A 330 3.85 -11.77 16.17
N ASP A 331 5.18 -11.62 16.31
CA ASP A 331 6.06 -12.44 17.15
C ASP A 331 6.05 -12.09 18.65
N TYR A 332 5.22 -11.11 19.04
CA TYR A 332 5.09 -10.63 20.42
C TYR A 332 3.85 -11.17 21.15
N LYS A 333 2.80 -11.56 20.41
CA LYS A 333 1.48 -11.91 20.97
C LYS A 333 1.50 -13.21 21.77
N GLU A 334 1.90 -14.31 21.13
CA GLU A 334 1.84 -15.66 21.73
C GLU A 334 2.77 -15.81 22.94
N LYS A 335 3.79 -14.95 23.03
CA LYS A 335 4.80 -14.97 24.10
C LYS A 335 4.48 -14.04 25.25
N GLY A 336 3.36 -13.30 25.20
CA GLY A 336 2.94 -12.39 26.26
C GLY A 336 3.90 -11.22 26.48
N PHE A 337 4.55 -10.71 25.43
CA PHE A 337 5.52 -9.60 25.55
C PHE A 337 4.87 -8.22 25.76
N GLY A 338 3.54 -8.16 25.84
CA GLY A 338 2.79 -6.95 26.11
C GLY A 338 2.01 -6.45 24.90
N PRO A 339 1.22 -5.38 25.11
CA PRO A 339 0.40 -4.77 24.07
C PRO A 339 1.24 -4.02 23.03
N ARG A 340 0.64 -3.85 21.84
CA ARG A 340 1.16 -2.99 20.77
C ARG A 340 0.01 -2.13 20.27
N THR A 341 0.18 -0.81 20.26
CA THR A 341 -0.83 0.13 19.80
C THR A 341 -0.19 1.20 18.92
N GLY A 342 -0.79 1.49 17.78
CA GLY A 342 -0.35 2.53 16.88
C GLY A 342 -1.50 3.22 16.15
N HIS A 343 -1.27 4.46 15.74
CA HIS A 343 -2.24 5.31 15.06
C HIS A 343 -1.84 5.42 13.61
N ARG A 344 -2.73 5.03 12.70
CA ARG A 344 -2.49 5.01 11.26
C ARG A 344 -3.42 5.99 10.55
N VAL A 345 -2.82 6.83 9.69
CA VAL A 345 -3.54 7.62 8.69
C VAL A 345 -3.11 7.11 7.32
N VAL A 346 -4.09 6.98 6.42
CA VAL A 346 -3.82 6.58 5.03
C VAL A 346 -4.37 7.64 4.09
N GLY A 347 -3.51 8.22 3.26
CA GLY A 347 -3.91 9.09 2.17
C GLY A 347 -4.38 8.27 0.98
N LEU A 348 -5.28 8.85 0.18
CA LEU A 348 -5.65 8.32 -1.12
C LEU A 348 -4.89 9.04 -2.23
N GLY A 349 -4.39 8.29 -3.21
CA GLY A 349 -3.67 8.84 -4.35
C GLY A 349 -4.57 9.06 -5.56
N GLU A 350 -4.04 8.66 -6.70
CA GLU A 350 -4.69 8.62 -8.00
C GLU A 350 -5.13 7.21 -8.39
N ARG A 351 -5.99 7.11 -9.42
CA ARG A 351 -6.27 5.83 -10.07
C ARG A 351 -4.97 5.25 -10.65
N PRO A 352 -4.58 4.00 -10.33
CA PRO A 352 -3.36 3.39 -10.85
C PRO A 352 -3.36 3.32 -12.36
N TYR A 353 -2.21 3.59 -12.96
CA TYR A 353 -2.00 3.52 -14.40
C TYR A 353 -0.59 2.99 -14.71
N PHE A 354 -0.43 2.57 -15.96
CA PHE A 354 0.84 2.24 -16.57
C PHE A 354 1.11 3.22 -17.71
N ASP A 355 2.24 3.91 -17.66
CA ASP A 355 2.76 4.67 -18.81
C ASP A 355 3.89 3.88 -19.48
N PRO A 356 3.76 3.48 -20.76
CA PRO A 356 4.85 2.85 -21.50
C PRO A 356 6.13 3.70 -21.59
N LYS A 357 6.05 5.03 -21.42
CA LYS A 357 7.21 5.94 -21.41
C LYS A 357 7.89 6.04 -20.06
N SER A 358 7.29 5.51 -18.99
CA SER A 358 7.95 5.42 -17.70
C SER A 358 9.17 4.50 -17.78
N THR A 359 10.09 4.63 -16.83
CA THR A 359 11.35 3.86 -16.81
C THR A 359 11.40 2.93 -15.61
N SER A 360 12.28 1.94 -15.66
CA SER A 360 12.72 1.26 -14.45
C SER A 360 13.49 2.22 -13.55
N ARG A 361 13.53 1.97 -12.24
CA ARG A 361 14.31 2.83 -11.33
C ARG A 361 15.79 2.79 -11.70
N ARG A 362 16.34 1.59 -11.92
CA ARG A 362 17.74 1.42 -12.33
C ARG A 362 18.08 2.21 -13.60
N GLU A 363 17.23 2.13 -14.62
CA GLU A 363 17.42 2.90 -15.87
C GLU A 363 17.44 4.41 -15.61
N ALA A 364 16.53 4.92 -14.76
CA ALA A 364 16.49 6.34 -14.43
C ALA A 364 17.75 6.80 -13.69
N LEU A 365 18.19 6.05 -12.68
CA LEU A 365 19.38 6.39 -11.89
C LEU A 365 20.68 6.28 -12.70
N GLU A 366 20.77 5.31 -13.62
CA GLU A 366 21.90 5.20 -14.56
C GLU A 366 21.97 6.44 -15.48
N ALA A 367 20.84 6.87 -16.03
CA ALA A 367 20.79 8.07 -16.88
C ALA A 367 21.13 9.37 -16.12
N GLU A 368 20.74 9.48 -14.85
CA GLU A 368 21.12 10.60 -13.97
C GLU A 368 22.63 10.61 -13.66
N ALA A 369 23.23 9.43 -13.45
CA ALA A 369 24.66 9.30 -13.20
C ALA A 369 25.52 9.60 -14.44
N GLU A 370 25.03 9.30 -15.65
CA GLU A 370 25.72 9.64 -16.91
C GLU A 370 25.64 11.13 -17.27
N SER A 371 24.68 11.87 -16.69
CA SER A 371 24.45 13.29 -16.95
C SER A 371 25.03 14.23 -15.90
N SER A 372 25.56 13.70 -14.79
CA SER A 372 26.23 14.42 -13.71
C SER A 372 27.75 14.34 -13.87
#